data_AF-Q7X2T8-F1
#
_entry.id   AF-Q7X2T8-F1
#
_cell.length_a   1.000
_cell.length_b   1.000
_cell.length_c   1.000
_cell.angle_alpha   90.00
_cell.angle_beta   90.00
_cell.angle_gamma   90.00
#
_symmetry.space_group_name_H-M   'P 1'
#
loop_
_entity.id
_entity.type
_entity.pdbx_description
1 polymer ?
#
loop_
_entity_poly.entity_id
_entity_poly.type
_entity_poly.pdbx_seq_one_letter_code
_entity_poly.pdbx_strand_id
1 'polypeptide(L)'
;MSRLFTILLAILCLVLGVGLGTCYWNRGWLTISSAADLFSIFASIAVVVSLLFIAFQVKQQTRLARAANSQAFVNIQSDFVLAAGSNQSLMEFYQTGGEKFETLDPSEQARYRYLVAWWLTFYENVQYQQDCGLLDEGVYKAWMKDMAGFIERRRVEKVWEFLKPNYSDTFIVHIQPYIDAVRKKH
;
A
#
# COMPACT_ATOMS: atom_id res chain seq x y z
N MET A 1 21.71 -7.22 8.01
CA MET A 1 22.20 -6.49 9.20
C MET A 1 23.07 -5.34 8.70
N SER A 2 22.54 -4.11 8.73
CA SER A 2 23.08 -2.97 7.97
C SER A 2 24.43 -2.51 8.50
N ARG A 3 25.39 -2.21 7.61
CA ARG A 3 26.73 -1.65 7.94
C ARG A 3 26.65 -0.42 8.87
N LEU A 4 25.52 0.29 8.85
CA LEU A 4 25.22 1.41 9.73
C LEU A 4 25.03 1.03 11.20
N PHE A 5 24.46 -0.15 11.49
CA PHE A 5 24.34 -0.64 12.88
C PHE A 5 25.73 -0.95 13.46
N THR A 6 26.61 -1.53 12.65
CA THR A 6 28.01 -1.78 13.02
C THR A 6 28.76 -0.47 13.26
N ILE A 7 28.50 0.57 12.45
CA ILE A 7 29.10 1.90 12.65
C ILE A 7 28.56 2.56 13.92
N LEU A 8 27.25 2.49 14.19
CA LEU A 8 26.66 3.01 15.44
C LEU A 8 27.21 2.29 16.68
N LEU A 9 27.34 0.97 16.63
CA LEU A 9 27.92 0.19 17.72
C LEU A 9 29.41 0.51 17.91
N ALA A 10 30.14 0.70 16.81
CA ALA A 10 31.56 1.10 16.85
C ALA A 10 31.74 2.50 17.42
N ILE A 11 30.87 3.46 17.08
CA ILE A 11 30.87 4.81 17.67
C ILE A 11 30.54 4.72 19.16
N LEU A 12 29.54 3.94 19.56
CA LEU A 12 29.18 3.75 20.97
C LEU A 12 30.34 3.14 21.78
N CYS A 13 31.02 2.12 21.23
CA CYS A 13 32.18 1.48 21.85
C CYS A 13 33.40 2.41 21.91
N LEU A 14 33.66 3.21 20.87
CA LEU A 14 34.72 4.23 20.89
C LEU A 14 34.42 5.30 21.94
N VAL A 15 33.17 5.72 22.08
CA VAL A 15 32.77 6.75 23.05
C VAL A 15 32.86 6.25 24.49
N LEU A 16 32.40 5.03 24.77
CA LEU A 16 32.57 4.41 26.09
C LEU A 16 34.05 4.13 26.40
N GLY A 17 34.82 3.70 25.41
CA GLY A 17 36.27 3.48 25.53
C GLY A 17 37.06 4.76 25.78
N VAL A 18 36.73 5.87 25.10
CA VAL A 18 37.37 7.18 25.30
C VAL A 18 36.95 7.77 26.66
N GLY A 19 35.68 7.64 27.06
CA GLY A 19 35.20 8.10 28.37
C GLY A 19 35.84 7.35 29.55
N LEU A 20 36.06 6.03 29.41
CA LEU A 20 36.75 5.23 30.42
C LEU A 20 38.27 5.42 30.38
N GLY A 21 38.85 5.61 29.20
CA GLY A 21 40.28 5.82 29.00
C GLY A 21 40.79 7.15 29.55
N THR A 22 40.01 8.23 29.42
CA THR A 22 40.32 9.53 30.04
C THR A 22 40.15 9.51 31.56
N CYS A 23 39.23 8.69 32.09
CA CYS A 23 39.07 8.45 33.54
C CYS A 23 40.24 7.69 34.18
N TYR A 24 40.89 6.77 33.45
CA TYR A 24 41.95 5.94 34.02
C TYR A 24 43.32 6.65 34.06
N TRP A 25 43.58 7.59 33.15
CA TRP A 25 44.92 8.19 33.00
C TRP A 25 45.18 9.44 33.85
N ASN A 26 44.15 10.20 34.26
CA ASN A 26 44.36 11.48 34.94
C ASN A 26 43.75 11.48 36.35
N ARG A 27 44.58 11.22 37.37
CA ARG A 27 44.27 11.53 38.79
C ARG A 27 44.23 13.05 39.01
N GLY A 28 43.24 13.70 38.42
CA GLY A 28 43.04 15.15 38.47
C GLY A 28 41.60 15.50 38.13
N TRP A 29 40.69 15.26 39.07
CA TRP A 29 39.41 15.93 39.29
C TRP A 29 38.77 16.60 38.06
N LEU A 30 38.10 15.81 37.23
CA LEU A 30 36.86 16.26 36.61
C LEU A 30 35.76 16.02 37.65
N THR A 31 35.20 17.11 38.20
CA THR A 31 33.97 17.08 39.00
C THR A 31 32.92 16.23 38.28
N ILE A 32 32.15 15.40 39.00
CA ILE A 32 31.06 14.59 38.45
C ILE A 32 30.14 15.43 37.53
N SER A 33 30.00 16.72 37.84
CA SER A 33 29.33 17.73 37.01
C SER A 33 29.86 17.80 35.57
N SER A 34 31.18 17.89 35.38
CA SER A 34 31.79 18.02 34.05
C SER A 34 31.67 16.74 33.21
N ALA A 35 31.64 15.58 33.86
CA ALA A 35 31.31 14.32 33.19
C ALA A 35 29.82 14.26 32.80
N ALA A 36 28.91 14.72 33.66
CA ALA A 36 27.48 14.80 33.37
C ALA A 36 27.18 15.75 32.19
N ASP A 37 27.90 16.86 32.08
CA ASP A 37 27.77 17.81 30.96
C ASP A 37 28.22 17.19 29.63
N LEU A 38 29.28 16.39 29.63
CA LEU A 38 29.69 15.63 28.44
C LEU A 38 28.62 14.60 28.05
N PHE A 39 28.12 13.82 29.00
CA PHE A 39 27.07 12.84 28.76
C PHE A 39 25.77 13.48 28.25
N SER A 40 25.41 14.67 28.72
CA SER A 40 24.19 15.38 28.29
C SER A 40 24.29 15.85 26.83
N ILE A 41 25.46 16.35 26.41
CA ILE A 41 25.74 16.70 25.01
C ILE A 41 25.65 15.43 24.14
N PHE A 42 26.28 14.33 24.56
CA PHE A 42 26.22 13.07 23.81
C PHE A 42 24.82 12.47 23.75
N ALA A 43 24.05 12.52 24.84
CA ALA A 43 22.67 12.08 24.87
C ALA A 43 21.82 12.89 23.88
N SER A 44 22.01 14.22 23.86
CA SER A 44 21.32 15.10 22.92
C SER A 44 21.65 14.77 21.45
N ILE A 45 22.94 14.54 21.14
CA ILE A 45 23.38 14.12 19.81
C ILE A 45 22.79 12.75 19.44
N ALA A 46 22.81 11.79 20.37
CA ALA A 46 22.27 10.46 20.16
C ALA A 46 20.76 10.52 19.82
N VAL A 47 19.98 11.34 20.52
CA VAL A 47 18.55 11.54 20.22
C VAL A 47 18.36 12.09 18.80
N VAL A 48 19.14 13.09 18.39
CA VAL A 48 19.05 13.65 17.02
C VAL A 48 19.39 12.59 15.97
N VAL A 49 20.45 11.82 16.18
CA VAL A 49 20.84 10.73 15.27
C VAL A 49 19.76 9.65 15.21
N SER A 50 19.16 9.29 16.35
CA SER A 50 18.04 8.34 16.41
C SER A 50 16.83 8.83 15.61
N LEU A 51 16.46 10.11 15.72
CA LEU A 51 15.35 10.68 14.94
C LEU A 51 15.63 10.67 13.44
N LEU A 52 16.85 11.04 13.02
CA LEU A 52 17.26 10.97 11.61
C LEU A 52 17.22 9.52 11.09
N PHE A 53 17.65 8.57 11.92
CA PHE A 53 17.60 7.16 11.58
C PHE A 53 16.17 6.63 11.43
N ILE A 54 15.25 7.02 12.33
CA ILE A 54 13.83 6.68 12.20
C ILE A 54 13.25 7.28 10.92
N ALA A 55 13.54 8.54 10.62
CA ALA A 55 13.07 9.19 9.39
C ALA A 55 13.56 8.45 8.12
N PHE A 56 14.81 7.99 8.11
CA PHE A 56 15.34 7.18 7.02
C PHE A 56 14.69 5.80 6.93
N GLN A 57 14.53 5.11 8.07
CA GLN A 57 13.87 3.80 8.13
C GLN A 57 12.43 3.86 7.62
N VAL A 58 11.65 4.87 8.03
CA VAL A 58 10.27 5.05 7.57
C VAL A 58 10.24 5.18 6.06
N LYS A 59 11.11 6.00 5.45
CA LYS A 59 11.20 6.14 3.99
C LYS A 59 11.53 4.81 3.30
N GLN A 60 12.47 4.05 3.84
CA GLN A 60 12.86 2.76 3.28
C GLN A 60 11.73 1.72 3.42
N GLN A 61 11.05 1.68 4.56
CA GLN A 61 9.90 0.82 4.78
C GLN A 61 8.75 1.16 3.84
N THR A 62 8.43 2.44 3.64
CA THR A 62 7.41 2.87 2.66
C THR A 62 7.75 2.39 1.25
N ARG A 63 9.03 2.46 0.83
CA ARG A 63 9.46 1.97 -0.48
C ARG A 63 9.28 0.45 -0.61
N LEU A 64 9.62 -0.32 0.42
CA LEU A 64 9.42 -1.77 0.43
C LEU A 64 7.93 -2.13 0.42
N ALA A 65 7.10 -1.42 1.20
CA ALA A 65 5.65 -1.60 1.22
C ALA A 65 5.03 -1.34 -0.16
N ARG A 66 5.44 -0.27 -0.85
CA ARG A 66 5.01 0.01 -2.24
C ARG A 66 5.31 -1.14 -3.18
N ALA A 67 6.52 -1.70 -3.14
CA ALA A 67 6.91 -2.83 -3.98
C ALA A 67 6.11 -4.10 -3.65
N ALA A 68 5.92 -4.39 -2.35
CA ALA A 68 5.14 -5.54 -1.89
C ALA A 68 3.66 -5.44 -2.31
N ASN A 69 3.06 -4.25 -2.21
CA ASN A 69 1.69 -4.00 -2.64
C ASN A 69 1.51 -4.22 -4.15
N SER A 70 2.43 -3.70 -4.98
CA SER A 70 2.40 -3.95 -6.42
C SER A 70 2.44 -5.45 -6.73
N GLN A 71 3.25 -6.23 -6.02
CA GLN A 71 3.29 -7.68 -6.20
C GLN A 71 2.01 -8.38 -5.71
N ALA A 72 1.44 -7.93 -4.59
CA ALA A 72 0.19 -8.49 -4.06
C ALA A 72 -0.96 -8.31 -5.06
N PHE A 73 -1.04 -7.18 -5.74
CA PHE A 73 -2.05 -6.95 -6.78
C PHE A 73 -1.87 -7.86 -7.99
N VAL A 74 -0.63 -8.06 -8.44
CA VAL A 74 -0.34 -9.02 -9.52
C VAL A 74 -0.80 -10.42 -9.11
N ASN A 75 -0.59 -10.82 -7.85
CA ASN A 75 -1.00 -12.14 -7.36
C ASN A 75 -2.53 -12.27 -7.32
N ILE A 76 -3.23 -11.28 -6.77
CA ILE A 76 -4.71 -11.28 -6.73
C ILE A 76 -5.28 -11.36 -8.15
N GLN A 77 -4.71 -10.63 -9.10
CA GLN A 77 -5.15 -10.66 -10.50
C GLN A 77 -4.82 -12.01 -11.18
N SER A 78 -3.66 -12.59 -10.88
CA SER A 78 -3.18 -13.83 -11.50
C SER A 78 -4.15 -14.99 -11.26
N ASP A 79 -4.70 -15.12 -10.05
CA ASP A 79 -5.64 -16.19 -9.72
C ASP A 79 -6.90 -16.14 -10.59
N PHE A 80 -7.47 -14.94 -10.78
CA PHE A 80 -8.61 -14.76 -11.66
C PHE A 80 -8.24 -15.01 -13.13
N VAL A 81 -7.09 -14.50 -13.59
CA VAL A 81 -6.63 -14.67 -14.97
C VAL A 81 -6.41 -16.15 -15.29
N LEU A 82 -5.82 -16.93 -14.37
CA LEU A 82 -5.62 -18.36 -14.54
C LEU A 82 -6.95 -19.14 -14.53
N ALA A 83 -7.86 -18.80 -13.62
CA ALA A 83 -9.19 -19.41 -13.58
C ALA A 83 -10.02 -19.12 -14.84
N ALA A 84 -10.03 -17.87 -15.31
CA ALA A 84 -10.71 -17.47 -16.53
C ALA A 84 -10.03 -18.04 -17.79
N GLY A 85 -8.69 -18.07 -17.83
CA GLY A 85 -7.93 -18.59 -18.96
C GLY A 85 -8.03 -20.11 -19.13
N SER A 86 -8.27 -20.85 -18.04
CA SER A 86 -8.44 -22.31 -18.07
C SER A 86 -9.88 -22.76 -18.31
N ASN A 87 -10.86 -21.85 -18.21
CA ASN A 87 -12.27 -22.16 -18.36
C ASN A 87 -12.96 -21.22 -19.36
N GLN A 88 -13.13 -21.72 -20.59
CA GLN A 88 -13.78 -20.98 -21.67
C GLN A 88 -15.19 -20.50 -21.30
N SER A 89 -16.00 -21.35 -20.66
CA SER A 89 -17.37 -20.98 -20.27
C SER A 89 -17.40 -19.82 -19.26
N LEU A 90 -16.45 -19.81 -18.31
CA LEU A 90 -16.31 -18.71 -17.35
C LEU A 90 -15.86 -17.42 -18.05
N MET A 91 -14.92 -17.52 -18.98
CA MET A 91 -14.47 -16.36 -19.76
C MET A 91 -15.59 -15.78 -20.61
N GLU A 92 -16.36 -16.61 -21.33
CA GLU A 92 -17.51 -16.17 -22.14
C GLU A 92 -18.61 -15.53 -21.29
N PHE A 93 -18.91 -16.14 -20.13
CA PHE A 93 -19.87 -15.60 -19.17
C PHE A 93 -19.40 -14.25 -18.61
N TYR A 94 -18.13 -14.14 -18.22
CA TYR A 94 -17.54 -12.89 -17.76
C TYR A 94 -17.55 -11.81 -18.85
N GLN A 95 -17.32 -12.20 -20.11
CA GLN A 95 -17.30 -11.27 -21.24
C GLN A 95 -18.70 -10.75 -21.61
N THR A 96 -19.72 -11.60 -21.61
CA THR A 96 -21.06 -11.24 -22.13
C THR A 96 -22.10 -11.02 -21.05
N GLY A 97 -21.80 -11.36 -19.79
CA GLY A 97 -22.78 -11.33 -18.70
C GLY A 97 -23.37 -9.95 -18.41
N GLY A 98 -22.60 -8.88 -18.63
CA GLY A 98 -23.09 -7.50 -18.44
C GLY A 98 -24.05 -7.06 -19.54
N GLU A 99 -23.79 -7.46 -20.79
CA GLU A 99 -24.66 -7.17 -21.93
C GLU A 99 -25.97 -7.97 -21.85
N LYS A 100 -25.88 -9.23 -21.40
CA LYS A 100 -27.03 -10.14 -21.29
C LYS A 100 -27.72 -10.10 -19.94
N PHE A 101 -27.30 -9.22 -19.02
CA PHE A 101 -27.65 -9.28 -17.60
C PHE A 101 -29.16 -9.42 -17.34
N GLU A 102 -29.98 -8.66 -18.07
CA GLU A 102 -31.44 -8.66 -17.93
C GLU A 102 -32.11 -9.94 -18.45
N THR A 103 -31.44 -10.69 -19.31
CA THR A 103 -31.91 -11.96 -19.88
C THR A 103 -31.38 -13.20 -19.15
N LEU A 104 -30.39 -13.02 -18.27
CA LEU A 104 -29.84 -14.09 -17.44
C LEU A 104 -30.86 -14.55 -16.40
N ASP A 105 -30.81 -15.83 -16.05
CA ASP A 105 -31.61 -16.33 -14.94
C ASP A 105 -31.15 -15.72 -13.60
N PRO A 106 -31.98 -15.78 -12.52
CA PRO A 106 -31.62 -15.16 -11.25
C PRO A 106 -30.31 -15.66 -10.61
N SER A 107 -29.96 -16.93 -10.82
CA SER A 107 -28.71 -17.54 -10.32
C SER A 107 -27.51 -17.01 -11.10
N GLU A 108 -27.62 -16.93 -12.43
CA GLU A 108 -26.61 -16.34 -13.30
C GLU A 108 -26.43 -14.85 -13.02
N GLN A 109 -27.50 -14.08 -12.81
CA GLN A 109 -27.39 -12.69 -12.38
C GLN A 109 -26.62 -12.56 -11.06
N ALA A 110 -26.87 -13.44 -10.09
CA ALA A 110 -26.13 -13.46 -8.84
C ALA A 110 -24.64 -13.78 -9.07
N ARG A 111 -24.33 -14.80 -9.87
CA ARG A 111 -22.94 -15.14 -10.25
C ARG A 111 -22.24 -13.96 -10.92
N TYR A 112 -22.92 -13.27 -11.84
CA TYR A 112 -22.35 -12.10 -12.50
C TYR A 112 -22.07 -10.96 -11.52
N ARG A 113 -23.00 -10.68 -10.59
CA ARG A 113 -22.81 -9.71 -9.52
C ARG A 113 -21.58 -10.03 -8.67
N TYR A 114 -21.34 -11.31 -8.33
CA TYR A 114 -20.13 -11.71 -7.60
C TYR A 114 -18.85 -11.47 -8.40
N LEU A 115 -18.84 -11.74 -9.70
CA LEU A 115 -17.68 -11.46 -10.56
C LEU A 115 -17.38 -9.96 -10.63
N VAL A 116 -18.41 -9.12 -10.75
CA VAL A 116 -18.23 -7.67 -10.75
C VAL A 116 -17.77 -7.17 -9.39
N ALA A 117 -18.38 -7.69 -8.30
CA ALA A 117 -18.01 -7.31 -6.94
C ALA A 117 -16.53 -7.63 -6.64
N TRP A 118 -16.02 -8.77 -7.10
CA TRP A 118 -14.61 -9.13 -6.92
C TRP A 118 -13.66 -8.07 -7.49
N TRP A 119 -13.92 -7.60 -8.71
CA TRP A 119 -13.12 -6.55 -9.36
C TRP A 119 -13.31 -5.19 -8.69
N LEU A 120 -14.52 -4.83 -8.29
CA LEU A 120 -14.77 -3.57 -7.58
C LEU A 120 -14.06 -3.53 -6.23
N THR A 121 -14.04 -4.64 -5.48
CA THR A 121 -13.29 -4.76 -4.22
C THR A 121 -11.79 -4.63 -4.46
N PHE A 122 -11.28 -5.17 -5.56
CA PHE A 122 -9.89 -4.97 -5.96
C PHE A 122 -9.59 -3.48 -6.20
N TYR A 123 -10.42 -2.76 -6.96
CA TYR A 123 -10.20 -1.34 -7.22
C TYR A 123 -10.37 -0.46 -5.98
N GLU A 124 -11.31 -0.79 -5.08
CA GLU A 124 -11.42 -0.11 -3.78
C GLU A 124 -10.15 -0.29 -2.97
N ASN A 125 -9.56 -1.50 -2.96
CA ASN A 125 -8.30 -1.73 -2.27
C ASN A 125 -7.16 -0.92 -2.91
N VAL A 126 -7.10 -0.83 -4.24
CA VAL A 126 -6.12 0.02 -4.94
C VAL A 126 -6.28 1.49 -4.53
N GLN A 127 -7.50 2.02 -4.48
CA GLN A 127 -7.75 3.39 -4.03
C GLN A 127 -7.33 3.59 -2.57
N TYR A 128 -7.73 2.68 -1.67
CA TYR A 128 -7.37 2.75 -0.26
C TYR A 128 -5.85 2.79 -0.05
N GLN A 129 -5.10 1.94 -0.76
CA GLN A 129 -3.63 1.91 -0.68
C GLN A 129 -2.99 3.20 -1.23
N GLN A 130 -3.63 3.84 -2.22
CA GLN A 130 -3.20 5.14 -2.74
C GLN A 130 -3.43 6.25 -1.71
N ASP A 131 -4.60 6.25 -1.05
CA ASP A 131 -4.94 7.22 0.00
C ASP A 131 -3.97 7.11 1.19
N CYS A 132 -3.46 5.90 1.48
CA CYS A 132 -2.40 5.69 2.46
C CYS A 132 -0.98 6.07 1.98
N GLY A 133 -0.80 6.52 0.73
CA GLY A 133 0.51 6.84 0.14
C GLY A 133 1.40 5.62 -0.12
N LEU A 134 0.81 4.42 -0.14
CA LEU A 134 1.47 3.13 -0.31
C LEU A 134 1.48 2.63 -1.75
N LEU A 135 1.06 3.46 -2.70
CA LEU A 135 1.18 3.20 -4.12
C LEU A 135 2.00 4.28 -4.83
N ASP A 136 2.69 3.84 -5.88
CA ASP A 136 3.29 4.75 -6.84
C ASP A 136 2.19 5.37 -7.71
N GLU A 137 2.30 6.67 -8.00
CA GLU A 137 1.28 7.40 -8.74
C GLU A 137 1.07 6.83 -10.16
N GLY A 138 2.15 6.37 -10.82
CA GLY A 138 2.05 5.75 -12.14
C GLY A 138 1.30 4.43 -12.10
N VAL A 139 1.56 3.61 -11.07
CA VAL A 139 0.85 2.34 -10.84
C VAL A 139 -0.62 2.58 -10.56
N TYR A 140 -0.94 3.53 -9.67
CA TYR A 140 -2.32 3.90 -9.36
C TYR A 140 -3.08 4.37 -10.61
N LYS A 141 -2.50 5.28 -11.41
CA LYS A 141 -3.11 5.77 -12.66
C LYS A 141 -3.37 4.65 -13.66
N ALA A 142 -2.46 3.67 -13.77
CA ALA A 142 -2.66 2.51 -14.64
C ALA A 142 -3.87 1.68 -14.22
N TRP A 143 -4.02 1.41 -12.91
CA TRP A 143 -5.17 0.69 -12.38
C TRP A 143 -6.48 1.47 -12.52
N MET A 144 -6.48 2.79 -12.35
CA MET A 144 -7.70 3.60 -12.56
C MET A 144 -8.12 3.61 -14.02
N LYS A 145 -7.17 3.59 -14.96
CA LYS A 145 -7.47 3.43 -16.40
C LYS A 145 -8.09 2.06 -16.68
N ASP A 146 -7.55 1.01 -16.08
CA ASP A 146 -8.11 -0.35 -16.20
C ASP A 146 -9.53 -0.42 -15.61
N MET A 147 -9.75 0.17 -14.43
CA MET A 147 -11.07 0.29 -13.80
C MET A 147 -12.09 0.97 -14.71
N ALA A 148 -11.74 2.10 -15.32
CA ALA A 148 -12.63 2.79 -16.24
C ALA A 148 -13.01 1.90 -17.44
N GLY A 149 -12.03 1.19 -18.02
CA GLY A 149 -12.28 0.23 -19.10
C GLY A 149 -13.04 -1.01 -18.66
N PHE A 150 -12.90 -1.44 -17.40
CA PHE A 150 -13.69 -2.53 -16.81
C PHE A 150 -15.15 -2.10 -16.66
N ILE A 151 -15.41 -0.92 -16.09
CA ILE A 151 -16.74 -0.36 -15.89
C ILE A 151 -17.52 -0.31 -17.21
N GLU A 152 -16.89 0.23 -18.26
CA GLU A 152 -17.50 0.32 -19.59
C GLU A 152 -17.73 -1.05 -20.22
N ARG A 153 -16.68 -1.89 -20.32
CA ARG A 153 -16.77 -3.18 -21.03
C ARG A 153 -17.66 -4.20 -20.32
N ARG A 154 -17.78 -4.11 -19.00
CA ARG A 154 -18.56 -5.06 -18.18
C ARG A 154 -19.93 -4.49 -17.78
N ARG A 155 -20.33 -3.35 -18.33
CA ARG A 155 -21.66 -2.77 -18.09
C ARG A 155 -22.00 -2.69 -16.59
N VAL A 156 -21.04 -2.23 -15.79
CA VAL A 156 -21.14 -2.24 -14.32
C VAL A 156 -22.33 -1.41 -13.84
N GLU A 157 -22.78 -0.42 -14.63
CA GLU A 157 -23.96 0.39 -14.32
C GLU A 157 -25.25 -0.43 -14.13
N LYS A 158 -25.33 -1.63 -14.73
CA LYS A 158 -26.46 -2.55 -14.62
C LYS A 158 -26.59 -3.21 -13.25
N VAL A 159 -25.46 -3.35 -12.54
CA VAL A 159 -25.40 -4.00 -11.22
C VAL A 159 -25.02 -3.04 -10.10
N TRP A 160 -24.60 -1.81 -10.44
CA TRP A 160 -24.03 -0.87 -9.49
C TRP A 160 -24.96 -0.53 -8.34
N GLU A 161 -26.25 -0.26 -8.57
CA GLU A 161 -27.18 0.13 -7.49
C GLU A 161 -27.35 -0.99 -6.44
N PHE A 162 -27.18 -2.25 -6.84
CA PHE A 162 -27.21 -3.38 -5.91
C PHE A 162 -25.90 -3.51 -5.12
N LEU A 163 -24.77 -3.25 -5.78
CA LEU A 163 -23.44 -3.45 -5.20
C LEU A 163 -22.96 -2.26 -4.37
N LYS A 164 -23.38 -1.04 -4.73
CA LYS A 164 -22.98 0.24 -4.14
C LYS A 164 -23.01 0.27 -2.61
N PRO A 165 -24.04 -0.27 -1.91
CA PRO A 165 -24.08 -0.23 -0.45
C PRO A 165 -22.95 -1.00 0.26
N ASN A 166 -22.23 -1.87 -0.45
CA ASN A 166 -21.14 -2.68 0.13
C ASN A 166 -19.79 -1.94 0.16
N TYR A 167 -19.70 -0.76 -0.45
CA TYR A 167 -18.46 -0.02 -0.62
C TYR A 167 -18.43 1.25 0.23
N SER A 168 -17.23 1.73 0.52
CA SER A 168 -17.02 2.97 1.27
C SER A 168 -17.52 4.20 0.50
N ASP A 169 -17.97 5.23 1.22
CA ASP A 169 -18.40 6.51 0.62
C ASP A 169 -17.30 7.13 -0.26
N THR A 170 -16.04 7.06 0.18
CA THR A 170 -14.88 7.56 -0.58
C THR A 170 -14.75 6.87 -1.93
N PHE A 171 -14.91 5.54 -1.96
CA PHE A 171 -14.86 4.79 -3.21
C PHE A 171 -16.08 5.07 -4.09
N ILE A 172 -17.28 5.15 -3.50
CA ILE A 172 -18.51 5.51 -4.21
C ILE A 172 -18.35 6.86 -4.91
N VAL A 173 -17.89 7.89 -4.21
CA VAL A 173 -17.65 9.23 -4.78
C VAL A 173 -16.64 9.17 -5.93
N HIS A 174 -15.60 8.33 -5.80
CA HIS A 174 -14.58 8.18 -6.82
C HIS A 174 -15.09 7.48 -8.09
N ILE A 175 -15.88 6.41 -7.94
CA ILE A 175 -16.34 5.59 -9.07
C ILE A 175 -17.59 6.16 -9.76
N GLN A 176 -18.43 6.91 -9.04
CA GLN A 176 -19.72 7.39 -9.55
C GLN A 176 -19.62 8.15 -10.89
N PRO A 177 -18.64 9.05 -11.12
CA PRO A 177 -18.49 9.73 -12.41
C PRO A 177 -18.29 8.77 -13.58
N TYR A 178 -17.59 7.66 -13.37
CA TYR A 178 -17.36 6.64 -14.40
C TYR A 178 -18.64 5.87 -14.72
N ILE A 179 -19.43 5.52 -13.70
CA ILE A 179 -20.75 4.89 -13.87
C ILE A 179 -21.69 5.82 -14.65
N ASP A 180 -21.75 7.10 -14.26
CA ASP A 180 -22.62 8.09 -14.89
C ASP A 180 -22.22 8.36 -16.34
N ALA A 181 -20.92 8.34 -16.65
CA ALA A 181 -20.43 8.48 -18.02
C ALA A 181 -20.92 7.35 -18.93
N VAL A 182 -20.91 6.10 -18.44
CA VAL A 182 -21.43 4.95 -19.20
C VAL A 182 -22.93 5.03 -19.37
N ARG A 183 -23.68 5.42 -18.32
CA ARG A 183 -25.14 5.62 -18.39
C ARG A 183 -25.57 6.67 -19.41
N LYS A 184 -24.74 7.69 -19.68
CA LYS A 184 -25.06 8.71 -20.70
C LYS A 184 -24.82 8.23 -22.13
N LYS A 185 -24.03 7.17 -22.31
CA LYS A 185 -23.64 6.64 -23.63
C LYS A 185 -24.67 5.66 -24.20
N HIS A 186 -25.57 5.16 -23.36
CA HIS A 186 -26.56 4.12 -23.68
C HIS A 186 -27.94 4.53 -23.20
#